data_AF-A0AAD1YYB5-F1
#
_entry.id   AF-A0AAD1YYB5-F1
#
_cell.length_a   1.000
_cell.length_b   1.000
_cell.length_c   1.000
_cell.angle_alpha   90.00
_cell.angle_beta   90.00
_cell.angle_gamma   90.00
#
_symmetry.space_group_name_H-M   'P 1'
#
loop_
_entity.id
_entity.type
_entity.pdbx_description
1 polymer ?
#
loop_
_entity_poly.entity_id
_entity_poly.type
_entity_poly.pdbx_seq_one_letter_code
_entity_poly.pdbx_strand_id
1 'polypeptide(L)'
;MERLWGENFIDPATKKWTSKNTSCPTCKRGFFQFCYEPIKQIINTCMNDQKDKLWPLLQKLGVSMKSEEKDLMGKALMKRVMQTWLPASSALLEMMVFHLQSPVMAQKYRVENLYDGPLDDHMLVQLGTAILTVLLCSMYPR
;
A
#
# COMPACT_ATOMS: atom_id res chain seq x y z
N MET A 1 -12.65 1.00 -7.26
CA MET A 1 -12.13 0.89 -5.88
C MET A 1 -12.82 1.84 -4.89
N GLU A 2 -13.56 2.87 -5.34
CA GLU A 2 -14.15 3.90 -4.46
C GLU A 2 -15.06 3.37 -3.34
N ARG A 3 -15.72 2.21 -3.54
CA ARG A 3 -16.64 1.63 -2.55
C ARG A 3 -15.94 0.84 -1.44
N LEU A 4 -14.63 0.60 -1.53
CA LEU A 4 -13.88 -0.11 -0.50
C LEU A 4 -13.47 0.78 0.66
N TRP A 5 -13.70 2.09 0.58
CA TRP A 5 -13.36 3.05 1.64
C TRP A 5 -14.55 3.94 1.99
N GLY A 6 -14.49 4.63 3.14
CA GLY A 6 -15.55 5.51 3.61
C GLY A 6 -16.79 4.78 4.14
N GLU A 7 -17.94 5.46 4.11
CA GLU A 7 -19.24 4.97 4.59
C GLU A 7 -19.96 4.11 3.54
N ASN A 8 -19.25 3.12 3.00
CA ASN A 8 -19.79 2.16 2.06
C ASN A 8 -20.00 0.83 2.76
N PHE A 9 -21.25 0.36 2.80
CA PHE A 9 -21.66 -0.89 3.42
C PHE A 9 -22.08 -1.88 2.33
N ILE A 10 -21.83 -3.16 2.59
CA ILE A 10 -22.34 -4.24 1.76
C ILE A 10 -23.19 -5.16 2.61
N ASP A 11 -24.35 -5.53 2.08
CA ASP A 11 -25.15 -6.60 2.64
C ASP A 11 -24.76 -7.93 1.97
N PRO A 12 -24.21 -8.91 2.71
CA PRO A 12 -23.82 -10.20 2.14
C PRO A 12 -24.99 -11.00 1.57
N ALA A 13 -26.22 -10.77 2.04
CA ALA A 13 -27.40 -11.50 1.58
C ALA A 13 -27.90 -10.96 0.23
N THR A 14 -28.05 -9.64 0.12
CA THR A 14 -28.54 -9.01 -1.13
C THR A 14 -27.43 -8.69 -2.12
N LYS A 15 -26.15 -8.74 -1.70
CA LYS A 15 -24.95 -8.33 -2.47
C LYS A 15 -25.04 -6.89 -2.98
N LYS A 16 -25.89 -6.06 -2.37
CA LYS A 16 -26.07 -4.65 -2.73
C LYS A 16 -25.18 -3.77 -1.86
N TRP A 17 -24.64 -2.74 -2.50
CA TRP A 17 -23.89 -1.68 -1.83
C TRP A 17 -24.83 -0.57 -1.39
N THR A 18 -24.69 -0.11 -0.16
CA THR A 18 -25.46 1.00 0.40
C THR A 18 -24.52 2.00 1.07
N SER A 19 -24.79 3.29 0.88
CA SER A 19 -24.05 4.38 1.54
C SER A 19 -24.77 4.90 2.79
N LYS A 20 -25.88 4.25 3.17
CA LYS A 20 -26.60 4.51 4.41
C LYS A 20 -26.35 3.32 5.33
N ASN A 21 -25.96 3.61 6.57
CA ASN A 21 -25.90 2.59 7.61
C ASN A 21 -27.31 2.04 7.79
N THR A 22 -27.58 0.92 7.14
CA THR A 22 -28.84 0.21 7.31
C THR A 22 -28.68 -0.49 8.65
N SER A 23 -29.52 -0.17 9.62
CA SER A 23 -29.52 -0.68 11.00
C SER A 23 -29.70 -2.22 11.10
N CYS A 24 -29.48 -2.95 10.02
CA CYS A 24 -29.29 -4.38 10.00
C CYS A 24 -27.91 -4.75 10.57
N PRO A 25 -27.83 -5.65 11.57
CA PRO A 25 -26.57 -6.11 12.16
C PRO A 25 -25.67 -6.88 11.18
N THR A 26 -26.18 -7.25 10.00
CA THR A 26 -25.44 -7.96 8.95
C THR A 26 -24.68 -7.05 7.98
N CYS A 27 -24.97 -5.74 7.96
CA CYS A 27 -24.32 -4.79 7.07
C CYS A 27 -22.94 -4.40 7.63
N LYS A 28 -21.87 -4.91 7.00
CA LYS A 28 -20.49 -4.55 7.37
C LYS A 28 -19.92 -3.54 6.36
N ARG A 29 -18.96 -2.73 6.81
CA ARG A 29 -18.20 -1.83 5.91
C ARG A 29 -17.49 -2.66 4.85
N GLY A 30 -17.50 -2.18 3.61
CA GLY A 30 -16.86 -2.86 2.48
C GLY A 30 -15.38 -3.16 2.74
N PHE A 31 -14.63 -2.18 3.25
CA PHE A 31 -13.24 -2.38 3.67
C PHE A 31 -13.09 -3.54 4.65
N PHE A 32 -13.94 -3.57 5.67
CA PHE A 32 -13.82 -4.53 6.76
C PHE A 32 -14.07 -5.95 6.24
N GLN A 33 -15.10 -6.12 5.42
CA GLN A 33 -15.48 -7.43 4.90
C GLN A 33 -14.51 -7.96 3.84
N PHE A 34 -14.02 -7.12 2.94
CA PHE A 34 -13.20 -7.56 1.81
C PHE A 34 -11.70 -7.46 2.03
N CYS A 35 -11.23 -6.54 2.88
CA CYS A 35 -9.80 -6.35 3.14
C CYS A 35 -9.42 -6.88 4.52
N TYR A 36 -10.06 -6.40 5.58
CA TYR A 36 -9.62 -6.70 6.95
C TYR A 36 -9.95 -8.13 7.41
N GLU A 37 -11.16 -8.63 7.16
CA GLU A 37 -11.59 -9.96 7.62
C GLU A 37 -10.71 -11.09 7.05
N PRO A 38 -10.35 -11.10 5.74
CA PRO A 38 -9.41 -12.08 5.21
C PRO A 38 -8.03 -12.00 5.86
N ILE A 39 -7.50 -10.79 6.08
CA ILE A 39 -6.20 -10.60 6.76
C ILE A 39 -6.26 -11.17 8.18
N LYS A 40 -7.30 -10.84 8.93
CA LYS A 40 -7.51 -11.33 10.31
C LYS A 40 -7.62 -12.85 10.34
N GLN A 41 -8.35 -13.45 9.40
CA GLN A 41 -8.51 -14.89 9.31
C GLN A 41 -7.18 -15.61 9.02
N ILE A 42 -6.35 -15.07 8.11
CA ILE A 42 -5.00 -15.62 7.83
C ILE A 42 -4.10 -15.53 9.05
N ILE A 43 -4.05 -14.35 9.70
CA ILE A 43 -3.21 -14.17 10.89
C ILE A 43 -3.62 -15.16 11.99
N ASN A 44 -4.91 -15.29 12.27
CA ASN A 44 -5.41 -16.21 13.29
C ASN A 44 -5.15 -17.67 12.95
N THR A 45 -5.29 -18.07 11.68
CA THR A 45 -5.03 -19.46 11.26
C THR A 45 -3.54 -19.80 11.31
N CYS A 46 -2.66 -18.86 10.95
CA CYS A 46 -1.22 -19.00 11.10
C CYS A 46 -0.78 -19.05 12.58
N MET A 47 -1.33 -18.21 13.44
CA MET A 47 -0.94 -18.13 14.86
C MET A 47 -1.42 -19.32 15.70
N ASN A 48 -2.52 -19.97 15.30
CA ASN A 48 -3.05 -21.16 15.95
C ASN A 48 -2.61 -22.47 15.26
N ASP A 49 -1.64 -22.40 14.34
CA ASP A 49 -1.10 -23.53 13.57
C ASP A 49 -2.17 -24.40 12.87
N GLN A 50 -3.29 -23.79 12.45
CA GLN A 50 -4.40 -24.46 11.74
C GLN A 50 -4.08 -24.61 10.24
N LYS A 51 -3.02 -25.37 9.93
CA LYS A 51 -2.51 -25.58 8.57
C LYS A 51 -3.59 -26.13 7.63
N ASP A 52 -4.47 -27.02 8.10
CA ASP A 52 -5.56 -27.61 7.31
C ASP A 52 -6.54 -26.58 6.75
N LYS A 53 -6.75 -25.47 7.47
CA LYS A 53 -7.62 -24.37 7.03
C LYS A 53 -6.86 -23.31 6.26
N LEU A 54 -5.57 -23.14 6.56
CA LEU A 54 -4.71 -22.15 5.93
C LEU A 54 -4.46 -22.48 4.45
N TRP A 55 -4.08 -23.72 4.11
CA TRP A 55 -3.72 -24.07 2.73
C TRP A 55 -4.84 -23.89 1.71
N PRO A 56 -6.10 -24.35 1.97
CA PRO A 56 -7.21 -24.10 1.06
C PRO A 56 -7.53 -22.60 0.91
N LEU A 57 -7.31 -21.82 1.97
CA LEU A 57 -7.54 -20.38 1.95
C LEU A 57 -6.47 -19.65 1.11
N LEU A 58 -5.20 -20.02 1.26
CA LEU A 58 -4.11 -19.50 0.43
C LEU A 58 -4.28 -19.88 -1.04
N GLN A 59 -4.74 -21.10 -1.33
CA GLN A 59 -5.02 -21.53 -2.70
C GLN A 59 -6.15 -20.70 -3.35
N LYS A 60 -7.22 -20.39 -2.61
CA LYS A 60 -8.30 -19.49 -3.08
C LYS A 60 -7.81 -18.07 -3.37
N LEU A 61 -6.80 -17.62 -2.62
CA LEU A 61 -6.18 -16.30 -2.81
C LEU A 61 -5.08 -16.31 -3.89
N GLY A 62 -4.78 -17.46 -4.49
CA GLY A 62 -3.74 -17.60 -5.50
C GLY A 62 -2.31 -17.52 -4.95
N VAL A 63 -2.12 -17.74 -3.64
CA VAL A 63 -0.81 -17.65 -3.00
C VAL A 63 -0.14 -19.03 -2.98
N SER A 64 0.98 -19.17 -3.68
CA SER A 64 1.82 -20.37 -3.66
C SER A 64 3.02 -20.19 -2.74
N MET A 65 3.34 -21.21 -1.94
CA MET A 65 4.50 -21.22 -1.04
C MET A 65 5.40 -22.43 -1.30
N LYS A 66 6.71 -22.26 -1.08
CA LYS A 66 7.70 -23.34 -1.21
C LYS A 66 7.58 -24.33 -0.07
N SER A 67 8.06 -25.56 -0.26
CA SER A 67 7.94 -26.64 0.74
C SER A 67 8.56 -26.27 2.08
N GLU A 68 9.78 -25.72 2.07
CA GLU A 68 10.51 -25.29 3.28
C GLU A 68 9.77 -24.22 4.09
N GLU A 69 8.98 -23.38 3.40
CA GLU A 69 8.23 -22.30 4.04
C GLU A 69 6.95 -22.80 4.69
N LYS A 70 6.45 -23.99 4.30
CA LYS A 70 5.28 -24.63 4.90
C LYS A 70 5.58 -25.28 6.24
N ASP A 71 6.85 -25.56 6.50
CA ASP A 71 7.31 -26.15 7.76
C ASP A 71 7.40 -25.11 8.88
N LEU A 72 7.45 -23.81 8.52
CA LEU A 72 7.38 -22.70 9.48
C LEU A 72 6.08 -22.75 10.31
N MET A 73 6.14 -22.18 11.52
CA MET A 73 5.01 -22.13 12.46
C MET A 73 4.87 -20.75 13.10
N GLY A 74 3.67 -20.48 13.63
CA GLY A 74 3.32 -19.24 14.33
C GLY A 74 3.73 -17.96 13.59
N LYS A 75 4.49 -17.10 14.28
CA LYS A 75 4.88 -15.76 13.78
C LYS A 75 5.73 -15.82 12.51
N ALA A 76 6.58 -16.83 12.37
CA ALA A 76 7.44 -16.99 11.19
C ALA A 76 6.61 -17.32 9.94
N LEU A 77 5.66 -18.25 10.08
CA LEU A 77 4.72 -18.61 9.02
C LEU A 77 3.86 -17.42 8.59
N MET A 78 3.25 -16.73 9.56
CA MET A 78 2.45 -15.53 9.31
C MET A 78 3.25 -14.48 8.52
N LYS A 79 4.49 -14.18 8.94
CA LYS A 79 5.33 -13.19 8.26
C LYS A 79 5.57 -13.60 6.80
N ARG A 80 5.89 -14.87 6.55
CA ARG A 80 6.21 -15.35 5.20
C ARG A 80 4.99 -15.37 4.28
N VAL A 81 3.84 -15.79 4.80
CA VAL A 81 2.55 -15.74 4.11
C VAL A 81 2.21 -14.30 3.71
N MET A 82 2.27 -13.36 4.65
CA MET A 82 1.92 -11.95 4.39
C MET A 82 2.86 -11.29 3.39
N GLN A 83 4.16 -11.56 3.45
CA GLN A 83 5.13 -11.05 2.48
C GLN A 83 4.87 -11.53 1.05
N THR A 84 4.36 -12.74 0.90
CA THR A 84 4.06 -13.34 -0.41
C THR A 84 2.72 -12.86 -0.93
N TRP A 85 1.72 -12.74 -0.06
CA TRP A 85 0.37 -12.34 -0.42
C TRP A 85 0.23 -10.83 -0.67
N LEU A 86 0.83 -10.00 0.19
CA LEU A 86 0.75 -8.54 0.14
C LEU A 86 2.16 -7.93 0.25
N PRO A 87 2.94 -7.91 -0.84
CA PRO A 87 4.26 -7.30 -0.84
C PRO A 87 4.16 -5.79 -0.59
N ALA A 88 4.74 -5.31 0.51
CA ALA A 88 4.71 -3.89 0.85
C ALA A 88 5.46 -3.02 -0.17
N SER A 89 6.51 -3.55 -0.79
CA SER A 89 7.33 -2.83 -1.77
C SER A 89 6.54 -2.40 -2.99
N SER A 90 5.72 -3.27 -3.57
CA SER A 90 4.92 -2.94 -4.76
C SER A 90 3.85 -1.90 -4.42
N ALA A 91 3.13 -2.08 -3.31
CA ALA A 91 2.11 -1.14 -2.89
C ALA A 91 2.69 0.27 -2.59
N LEU A 92 3.85 0.33 -1.93
CA LEU A 92 4.52 1.60 -1.65
C LEU A 92 5.04 2.27 -2.92
N LEU A 93 5.65 1.50 -3.83
CA LEU A 93 6.16 2.03 -5.09
C LEU A 93 5.04 2.55 -5.99
N GLU A 94 3.92 1.84 -6.11
CA GLU A 94 2.76 2.33 -6.85
C GLU A 94 2.26 3.65 -6.26
N MET A 95 2.09 3.71 -4.93
CA MET A 95 1.63 4.93 -4.27
C MET A 95 2.61 6.10 -4.48
N MET A 96 3.92 5.85 -4.44
CA MET A 96 4.93 6.86 -4.78
C MET A 96 4.79 7.32 -6.23
N VAL A 97 4.67 6.43 -7.20
CA VAL A 97 4.55 6.80 -8.62
C VAL A 97 3.27 7.59 -8.89
N PHE A 98 2.16 7.24 -8.25
CA PHE A 98 0.88 7.92 -8.48
C PHE A 98 0.78 9.29 -7.81
N HIS A 99 1.36 9.45 -6.61
CA HIS A 99 1.18 10.68 -5.82
C HIS A 99 2.41 11.58 -5.79
N LEU A 100 3.61 11.05 -6.03
CA LEU A 100 4.82 11.87 -6.08
C LEU A 100 5.01 12.40 -7.49
N GLN A 101 4.95 13.73 -7.61
CA GLN A 101 5.24 14.39 -8.87
C GLN A 101 6.70 14.18 -9.26
N SER A 102 6.93 14.02 -10.57
CA SER A 102 8.29 13.88 -11.11
C SER A 102 9.15 15.10 -10.76
N PRO A 103 10.48 14.96 -10.63
CA PRO A 103 11.37 16.08 -10.32
C PRO A 103 11.16 17.29 -11.24
N VAL A 104 10.92 17.06 -12.53
CA VAL A 104 10.66 18.13 -13.52
C VAL A 104 9.40 18.93 -13.21
N MET A 105 8.33 18.28 -12.72
CA MET A 105 7.12 18.97 -12.28
C MET A 105 7.29 19.60 -10.91
N ALA A 106 7.96 18.89 -9.99
CA ALA A 106 8.20 19.33 -8.63
C ALA A 106 9.06 20.60 -8.56
N GLN A 107 10.06 20.69 -9.43
CA GLN A 107 11.00 21.80 -9.44
C GLN A 107 10.34 23.14 -9.77
N LYS A 108 9.28 23.15 -10.59
CA LYS A 108 8.57 24.38 -10.98
C LYS A 108 8.01 25.17 -9.79
N TYR A 109 7.41 24.48 -8.81
CA TYR A 109 6.88 25.14 -7.61
C TYR A 109 7.86 25.13 -6.43
N ARG A 110 8.95 24.36 -6.51
CA ARG A 110 9.97 24.32 -5.45
C ARG A 110 11.08 25.35 -5.66
N VAL A 111 11.31 25.81 -6.89
CA VAL A 111 12.42 26.72 -7.20
C VAL A 111 12.33 28.03 -6.42
N GLU A 112 11.12 28.59 -6.24
CA GLU A 112 10.89 29.81 -5.46
C GLU A 112 11.33 29.68 -4.00
N ASN A 113 11.24 28.47 -3.42
CA ASN A 113 11.65 28.21 -2.05
C ASN A 113 13.09 27.71 -1.92
N LEU A 114 13.71 27.26 -3.03
CA LEU A 114 15.04 26.63 -3.04
C LEU A 114 16.13 27.55 -3.57
N TYR A 115 15.77 28.59 -4.32
CA TYR A 115 16.70 29.51 -4.96
C TYR A 115 16.47 30.92 -4.44
N ASP A 116 17.47 31.46 -3.75
CA ASP A 116 17.42 32.82 -3.16
C ASP A 116 17.74 33.94 -4.17
N GLY A 117 18.10 33.60 -5.41
CA GLY A 117 18.44 34.56 -6.46
C GLY A 117 17.21 35.06 -7.25
N PRO A 118 17.40 36.07 -8.11
CA PRO A 118 16.32 36.63 -8.93
C PRO A 118 15.77 35.58 -9.91
N LEU A 119 14.45 35.48 -10.02
CA LEU A 119 13.79 34.43 -10.78
C LEU A 119 14.00 34.52 -12.31
N ASP A 120 14.39 35.70 -12.79
CA ASP A 120 14.70 35.98 -14.20
C ASP A 120 16.16 35.66 -14.57
N ASP A 121 16.95 35.08 -13.66
CA ASP A 121 18.34 34.69 -13.95
C ASP A 121 18.39 33.57 -15.01
N HIS A 122 19.32 33.71 -15.95
CA HIS A 122 19.61 32.72 -16.98
C HIS A 122 19.95 31.33 -16.37
N MET A 123 20.49 31.29 -15.15
CA MET A 123 20.70 30.05 -14.39
C MET A 123 19.41 29.31 -14.02
N LEU A 124 18.30 30.01 -13.79
CA LEU A 124 17.03 29.41 -13.39
C LEU A 124 16.31 28.73 -14.56
N VAL A 125 16.47 29.30 -15.76
CA VAL A 125 16.00 28.69 -17.02
C VAL A 125 16.72 27.35 -17.28
N GLN A 126 17.99 27.24 -16.85
CA GLN A 126 18.74 25.98 -16.92
C GLN A 126 18.35 24.98 -15.84
N LEU A 127 17.95 25.41 -14.64
CA LEU A 127 17.40 24.51 -13.61
C LEU A 127 16.17 23.73 -14.13
N GLY A 128 15.33 24.35 -14.96
CA GLY A 128 14.17 23.68 -15.58
C GLY A 128 14.50 22.67 -16.70
N THR A 129 15.74 22.69 -17.22
CA THR A 129 16.15 21.90 -18.41
C THR A 129 17.36 20.99 -18.17
N ALA A 130 18.17 21.23 -17.13
CA ALA A 130 19.37 20.47 -16.81
C ALA A 130 19.57 20.36 -15.28
N ILE A 131 19.71 19.12 -14.81
CA ILE A 131 19.86 18.71 -13.40
C ILE A 131 21.32 18.96 -12.92
N LEU A 132 21.91 20.14 -13.19
CA LEU A 132 23.32 20.42 -12.84
C LEU A 132 23.53 21.41 -11.68
N THR A 133 22.50 21.66 -10.87
CA THR A 133 22.66 22.37 -9.59
C THR A 133 22.58 21.34 -8.46
N VAL A 134 23.74 20.94 -7.92
CA VAL A 134 23.82 20.00 -6.80
C VAL A 134 23.68 20.76 -5.49
N LEU A 135 22.50 20.65 -4.85
CA LEU A 135 22.31 21.12 -3.48
C LEU A 135 22.91 20.10 -2.50
N LEU A 136 24.06 20.41 -1.92
CA LEU A 136 24.67 19.60 -0.86
C LEU A 136 23.87 19.76 0.44
N CYS A 137 22.91 18.86 0.67
CA CYS A 137 22.04 18.89 1.86
C CYS A 137 22.60 18.05 3.03
N SER A 138 23.50 17.11 2.76
CA SER A 138 24.14 16.29 3.81
C SER A 138 25.53 15.85 3.39
N MET A 139 26.49 15.97 4.32
CA MET A 139 27.82 15.36 4.21
C MET A 139 27.86 14.13 5.13
N TYR A 140 27.96 12.94 4.56
CA TYR A 140 28.10 11.71 5.34
C TYR A 140 29.57 11.47 5.70
N PRO A 141 29.94 11.31 6.98
CA PRO A 141 31.27 10.87 7.36
C PRO A 141 31.49 9.44 6.85
N ARG A 142 32.68 9.17 6.31
CA ARG A 142 33.10 7.84 5.89
C ARG A 142 33.32 6.92 7.09
#